data_AF-A0A0N7L7N7-F1
#
_entry.id   AF-A0A0N7L7N7-F1
#
_cell.length_a   1.000
_cell.length_b   1.000
_cell.length_c   1.000
_cell.angle_alpha   90.00
_cell.angle_beta   90.00
_cell.angle_gamma   90.00
#
_symmetry.space_group_name_H-M   'P 1'
#
loop_
_entity.id
_entity.type
_entity.pdbx_description
1 polymer ?
#
loop_
_entity_poly.entity_id
_entity_poly.type
_entity_poly.pdbx_seq_one_letter_code
_entity_poly.pdbx_strand_id
1 'polypeptide(L)'
;MIFGLKKVPHDLVFLANHDEITPVNLIGSKQVPILKLVNGHAFPESMDIVKYVDEHYGGPVLLAPSSNRPELTKWIENSANVFRMLYHPRFHAAPLAEFARIESREYYRMKKEKTIGSFQDALDNTPELVKQANTFLAQLAPMFHSDRSFNETLSYDDINLFGRLRGLTLVRDLEWPPKLREYIDYMAEKADIPLLDNMAVY
;
A
#
# COMPACT_ATOMS: atom_id res chain seq x y z
N MET A 1 -1.64 -2.24 8.87
CA MET A 1 -2.36 -3.52 8.78
C MET A 1 -2.28 -4.31 10.06
N ILE A 2 -1.07 -4.70 10.50
CA ILE A 2 -0.90 -5.57 11.67
C ILE A 2 -1.60 -5.06 12.94
N PHE A 3 -1.59 -3.74 13.17
CA PHE A 3 -2.28 -3.12 14.30
C PHE A 3 -3.78 -3.41 14.30
N GLY A 4 -4.48 -3.20 13.17
CA GLY A 4 -5.91 -3.51 13.07
C GLY A 4 -6.20 -5.00 13.15
N LEU A 5 -5.42 -5.83 12.44
CA LEU A 5 -5.58 -7.29 12.45
C LEU A 5 -5.49 -7.89 13.86
N LYS A 6 -4.59 -7.35 14.69
CA LYS A 6 -4.38 -7.78 16.08
C LYS A 6 -5.11 -6.91 17.11
N LYS A 7 -5.92 -5.94 16.66
CA LYS A 7 -6.66 -4.98 17.49
C LYS A 7 -5.76 -4.27 18.52
N VAL A 8 -4.55 -3.91 18.10
CA VAL A 8 -3.57 -3.20 18.93
C VAL A 8 -3.85 -1.69 18.82
N PRO A 9 -4.19 -1.01 19.93
CA PRO A 9 -4.36 0.44 19.95
C PRO A 9 -3.07 1.15 19.52
N HIS A 10 -3.19 2.20 18.72
CA HIS A 10 -2.07 2.99 18.24
C HIS A 10 -2.52 4.38 17.82
N ASP A 11 -1.60 5.34 17.88
CA ASP A 11 -1.81 6.68 17.36
C ASP A 11 -1.28 6.76 15.93
N LEU A 12 -2.15 7.07 14.97
CA LEU A 12 -1.77 7.29 13.59
C LEU A 12 -1.43 8.76 13.36
N VAL A 13 -0.16 9.05 13.06
CA VAL A 13 0.31 10.41 12.77
C VAL A 13 0.66 10.52 11.28
N PHE A 14 -0.05 11.40 10.58
CA PHE A 14 0.28 11.76 9.21
C PHE A 14 1.33 12.87 9.19
N LEU A 15 2.44 12.63 8.51
CA LEU A 15 3.45 13.65 8.24
C LEU A 15 3.17 14.30 6.89
N ALA A 16 3.36 15.62 6.80
CA ALA A 16 3.30 16.31 5.52
C ALA A 16 4.37 15.73 4.58
N ASN A 17 4.04 15.47 3.31
CA ASN A 17 4.96 14.76 2.43
C ASN A 17 6.32 15.46 2.23
N HIS A 18 6.35 16.79 2.31
CA HIS A 18 7.57 17.59 2.23
C HIS A 18 8.35 17.68 3.55
N ASP A 19 7.83 17.16 4.67
CA ASP A 19 8.52 17.16 5.96
C ASP A 19 9.68 16.16 5.93
N GLU A 20 10.90 16.69 5.87
CA GLU A 20 12.14 15.92 5.99
C GLU A 20 12.66 15.91 7.43
N ILE A 21 12.37 16.97 8.19
CA ILE A 21 12.97 17.23 9.50
C ILE A 21 12.50 16.20 10.51
N THR A 22 11.19 15.98 10.60
CA THR A 22 10.62 15.04 11.58
C THR A 22 11.16 13.62 11.41
N PRO A 23 11.09 12.97 10.22
CA PRO A 23 11.61 11.62 10.07
C PRO A 23 13.14 11.56 10.24
N VAL A 24 13.90 12.54 9.73
CA VAL A 24 15.37 12.57 9.91
C VAL A 24 15.75 12.66 11.39
N ASN A 25 15.05 13.45 12.19
CA ASN A 25 15.31 13.54 13.63
C ASN A 25 14.96 12.23 14.38
N LEU A 26 13.97 11.48 13.91
CA LEU A 26 13.53 10.24 14.56
C LEU A 26 14.43 9.04 14.23
N ILE A 27 14.84 8.92 12.97
CA ILE A 27 15.47 7.70 12.44
C ILE A 27 16.70 7.97 11.54
N GLY A 28 17.13 9.22 11.40
CA GLY A 28 18.31 9.60 10.62
C GLY A 28 18.08 9.73 9.12
N SER A 29 16.88 9.46 8.60
CA SER A 29 16.57 9.54 7.16
C SER A 29 15.11 9.90 6.88
N LYS A 30 14.82 10.44 5.69
CA LYS A 30 13.46 10.76 5.26
C LYS A 30 12.76 9.52 4.68
N GLN A 31 12.19 8.71 5.57
CA GLN A 31 11.37 7.57 5.19
C GLN A 31 10.23 7.32 6.17
N VAL A 32 9.20 6.65 5.67
CA VAL A 32 8.02 6.20 6.43
C VAL A 32 7.64 4.81 5.93
N PRO A 33 6.97 3.97 6.75
CA PRO A 33 6.50 4.24 8.11
C PRO A 33 7.62 4.29 9.17
N ILE A 34 7.30 4.89 10.32
CA ILE A 34 8.14 4.92 11.53
C ILE A 34 7.25 4.45 12.69
N LEU A 35 7.70 3.45 13.44
CA LEU A 35 7.08 3.09 14.71
C LEU A 35 7.84 3.75 15.84
N LYS A 36 7.15 4.59 16.61
CA LYS A 36 7.67 5.16 17.86
C LYS A 36 7.03 4.42 19.04
N LEU A 37 7.86 3.78 19.86
CA LEU A 37 7.46 3.11 21.08
C LEU A 37 7.27 4.11 22.23
N VAL A 38 6.55 3.68 23.28
CA VAL A 38 6.27 4.50 24.47
C VAL A 38 7.56 4.94 25.18
N ASN A 39 8.61 4.12 25.14
CA ASN A 39 9.93 4.46 25.71
C ASN A 39 10.73 5.47 24.88
N GLY A 40 10.15 6.00 23.79
CA GLY A 40 10.77 7.00 22.92
C GLY A 40 11.62 6.43 21.80
N HIS A 41 11.92 5.12 21.79
CA HIS A 41 12.63 4.49 20.68
C HIS A 41 11.77 4.53 19.41
N ALA A 42 12.35 5.02 18.30
CA ALA A 42 11.71 5.04 16.99
C ALA A 42 12.54 4.21 16.01
N PHE A 43 11.88 3.41 15.18
CA PHE A 43 12.57 2.64 14.14
C PHE A 43 11.78 2.59 12.82
N PRO A 44 12.49 2.51 11.68
CA PRO A 44 11.91 2.48 10.34
C PRO A 44 11.55 1.05 9.89
N GLU A 45 11.38 0.88 8.58
CA GLU A 45 11.15 -0.38 7.86
C GLU A 45 9.80 -1.03 8.12
N SER A 46 8.93 -0.94 7.10
CA SER A 46 7.54 -1.41 7.19
C SER A 46 7.41 -2.88 7.61
N MET A 47 8.27 -3.77 7.12
CA MET A 47 8.20 -5.20 7.44
C MET A 47 8.77 -5.52 8.83
N ASP A 48 9.79 -4.79 9.27
CA ASP A 48 10.32 -4.93 10.63
C ASP A 48 9.31 -4.44 11.66
N ILE A 49 8.60 -3.34 11.37
CA ILE A 49 7.47 -2.87 12.17
C ILE A 49 6.37 -3.92 12.24
N VAL A 50 5.99 -4.51 11.10
CA VAL A 50 4.96 -5.56 11.06
C VAL A 50 5.35 -6.74 11.92
N LYS A 51 6.57 -7.26 11.74
CA LYS A 51 7.10 -8.40 12.50
C LYS A 51 7.17 -8.09 13.99
N TYR A 52 7.71 -6.93 14.35
CA TYR A 52 7.83 -6.51 15.74
C TYR A 52 6.46 -6.46 16.43
N VAL A 53 5.46 -5.84 15.80
CA VAL A 53 4.11 -5.75 16.36
C VAL A 53 3.46 -7.14 16.45
N ASP A 54 3.64 -7.99 15.44
CA ASP A 54 3.10 -9.35 15.46
C ASP A 54 3.72 -10.22 16.56
N GLU A 55 5.01 -10.07 16.84
CA GLU A 55 5.70 -10.85 17.87
C GLU A 55 5.43 -10.35 19.29
N HIS A 56 5.15 -9.05 19.48
CA HIS A 56 5.15 -8.42 20.81
C HIS A 56 3.79 -7.89 21.29
N TYR A 57 2.79 -7.72 20.41
CA TYR A 57 1.51 -7.09 20.77
C TYR A 57 0.31 -7.87 20.23
N GLY A 58 -0.83 -7.71 20.91
CA GLY A 58 -2.13 -8.18 20.42
C GLY A 58 -2.30 -9.70 20.40
N GLY A 59 -1.63 -10.42 21.30
CA GLY A 59 -1.75 -11.88 21.45
C GLY A 59 -0.70 -12.67 20.66
N PRO A 60 -0.93 -13.97 20.40
CA PRO A 60 0.04 -14.83 19.72
C PRO A 60 0.36 -14.31 18.31
N VAL A 61 1.50 -14.75 17.76
CA VAL A 61 1.90 -14.48 16.37
C VAL A 61 0.76 -14.89 15.44
N LEU A 62 0.36 -13.98 14.55
CA LEU A 62 -0.76 -14.14 13.63
C LEU A 62 -0.28 -14.55 12.23
N LEU A 63 0.83 -13.98 11.76
CA LEU A 63 1.27 -14.12 10.37
C LEU A 63 2.21 -15.32 10.21
N ALA A 64 1.86 -16.21 9.28
CA ALA A 64 2.79 -17.19 8.76
C ALA A 64 3.93 -16.52 7.97
N PRO A 65 5.10 -17.16 7.84
CA PRO A 65 6.17 -16.70 6.95
C PRO A 65 5.68 -16.52 5.50
N SER A 66 6.32 -15.62 4.75
CA SER A 66 6.11 -15.51 3.31
C SER A 66 6.35 -16.85 2.61
N SER A 67 5.50 -17.16 1.64
CA SER A 67 5.58 -18.41 0.87
C SER A 67 6.77 -18.45 -0.09
N ASN A 68 7.38 -17.28 -0.39
CA ASN A 68 8.49 -17.13 -1.34
C ASN A 68 8.21 -17.72 -2.73
N ARG A 69 6.93 -17.74 -3.13
CA ARG A 69 6.46 -18.19 -4.44
C ARG A 69 7.08 -17.36 -5.57
N PRO A 70 7.92 -17.95 -6.46
CA PRO A 70 8.60 -17.19 -7.51
C PRO A 70 7.63 -16.47 -8.47
N GLU A 71 6.45 -17.06 -8.70
CA GLU A 71 5.41 -16.45 -9.52
C GLU A 71 4.84 -15.17 -8.90
N LEU A 72 4.76 -15.06 -7.57
CA LEU A 72 4.35 -13.84 -6.89
C LEU A 72 5.42 -12.76 -7.07
N THR A 73 6.69 -13.09 -6.84
CA THR A 73 7.81 -12.17 -7.02
C THR A 73 7.82 -11.62 -8.44
N LYS A 74 7.72 -12.50 -9.44
CA LYS A 74 7.68 -12.11 -10.85
C LYS A 74 6.45 -11.26 -11.19
N TRP A 75 5.29 -11.58 -10.63
CA TRP A 75 4.08 -10.78 -10.82
C TRP A 75 4.23 -9.37 -10.22
N ILE A 76 4.81 -9.26 -9.02
CA ILE A 76 5.09 -7.98 -8.37
C ILE A 76 6.04 -7.14 -9.22
N GLU A 77 7.12 -7.73 -9.72
CA GLU A 77 8.11 -7.04 -10.58
C GLU A 77 7.48 -6.54 -11.88
N ASN A 78 6.74 -7.40 -12.57
CA ASN A 78 6.16 -7.08 -13.89
C ASN A 78 5.03 -6.05 -13.80
N SER A 79 4.22 -6.09 -12.74
CA SER A 79 3.09 -5.17 -12.57
C SER A 79 3.49 -3.81 -12.02
N ALA A 80 4.64 -3.70 -11.35
CA ALA A 80 5.01 -2.54 -10.54
C ALA A 80 4.98 -1.22 -11.32
N ASN A 81 5.48 -1.20 -12.56
CA ASN A 81 5.53 0.04 -13.33
C ASN A 81 4.13 0.52 -13.74
N VAL A 82 3.29 -0.38 -14.29
CA VAL A 82 1.92 -0.07 -14.69
C VAL A 82 1.12 0.46 -13.51
N PHE A 83 1.20 -0.21 -12.36
CA PHE A 83 0.47 0.22 -11.17
C PHE A 83 0.93 1.59 -10.68
N ARG A 84 2.25 1.84 -10.65
CA ARG A 84 2.82 3.13 -10.27
C ARG A 84 2.32 4.26 -11.16
N MET A 85 2.29 4.06 -12.48
CA MET A 85 1.77 5.04 -13.44
C MET A 85 0.28 5.30 -13.22
N LEU A 86 -0.49 4.30 -12.79
CA LEU A 86 -1.91 4.48 -12.46
C LEU A 86 -2.12 5.24 -11.14
N TYR A 87 -1.51 4.80 -10.04
CA TYR A 87 -1.85 5.33 -8.72
C TYR A 87 -1.10 6.61 -8.35
N HIS A 88 0.12 6.89 -8.86
CA HIS A 88 0.88 8.07 -8.42
C HIS A 88 0.23 9.40 -8.82
N PRO A 89 -0.22 9.60 -10.08
CA PRO A 89 -0.97 10.80 -10.45
C PRO A 89 -2.27 10.95 -9.64
N ARG A 90 -2.93 9.82 -9.31
CA ARG A 90 -4.18 9.80 -8.55
C ARG A 90 -3.98 10.07 -7.06
N PHE A 91 -2.90 9.57 -6.45
CA PHE A 91 -2.51 9.95 -5.09
C PHE A 91 -2.24 11.45 -4.99
N HIS A 92 -1.57 12.02 -5.99
CA HIS A 92 -1.32 13.46 -6.04
C HIS A 92 -2.61 14.29 -6.12
N ALA A 93 -3.67 13.79 -6.75
CA ALA A 93 -4.97 14.45 -6.82
C ALA A 93 -5.88 14.17 -5.60
N ALA A 94 -5.70 13.03 -4.94
CA ALA A 94 -6.56 12.60 -3.82
C ALA A 94 -6.42 13.50 -2.57
N PRO A 95 -7.48 13.61 -1.74
CA PRO A 95 -7.48 14.40 -0.52
C PRO A 95 -6.79 13.66 0.65
N LEU A 96 -5.55 13.23 0.46
CA LEU A 96 -4.77 12.53 1.49
C LEU A 96 -4.13 13.53 2.48
N ALA A 97 -4.04 13.15 3.76
CA ALA A 97 -3.62 14.04 4.84
C ALA A 97 -2.18 14.56 4.66
N GLU A 98 -1.27 13.73 4.14
CA GLU A 98 0.11 14.11 3.82
C GLU A 98 0.19 15.20 2.73
N PHE A 99 -0.89 15.38 1.96
CA PHE A 99 -1.05 16.34 0.87
C PHE A 99 -1.99 17.51 1.21
N ALA A 100 -2.26 17.75 2.49
CA ALA A 100 -3.07 18.88 2.94
C ALA A 100 -2.49 20.25 2.53
N ARG A 101 -1.18 20.32 2.27
CA ARG A 101 -0.46 21.53 1.83
C ARG A 101 -0.02 21.42 0.38
N ILE A 102 -0.05 22.53 -0.36
CA ILE A 102 0.35 22.56 -1.78
C ILE A 102 1.83 22.17 -1.95
N GLU A 103 2.68 22.55 -1.00
CA GLU A 103 4.10 22.21 -0.98
C GLU A 103 4.33 20.70 -0.89
N SER A 104 3.48 19.98 -0.13
CA SER A 104 3.53 18.51 -0.10
C SER A 104 3.19 17.88 -1.45
N ARG A 105 2.18 18.43 -2.15
CA ARG A 105 1.73 17.92 -3.45
C ARG A 105 2.82 18.12 -4.51
N GLU A 106 3.37 19.32 -4.59
CA GLU A 106 4.43 19.63 -5.54
C GLU A 106 5.72 18.86 -5.24
N TYR A 107 6.12 18.75 -3.96
CA TYR A 107 7.25 17.92 -3.55
C TYR A 107 7.07 16.48 -4.03
N TYR A 108 5.87 15.91 -3.85
CA TYR A 108 5.56 14.56 -4.29
C TYR A 108 5.61 14.41 -5.81
N ARG A 109 4.94 15.30 -6.56
CA ARG A 109 4.92 15.31 -8.02
C ARG A 109 6.34 15.37 -8.58
N MET A 110 7.12 16.38 -8.18
CA MET A 110 8.50 16.55 -8.65
C MET A 110 9.38 15.33 -8.37
N LYS A 111 9.19 14.66 -7.23
CA LYS A 111 9.95 13.45 -6.88
C LYS A 111 9.50 12.24 -7.70
N LYS A 112 8.19 12.06 -7.91
CA LYS A 112 7.63 10.89 -8.57
C LYS A 112 7.71 10.96 -10.08
N GLU A 113 7.59 12.13 -10.69
CA GLU A 113 7.76 12.28 -12.14
C GLU A 113 9.18 11.92 -12.60
N LYS A 114 10.20 12.12 -11.76
CA LYS A 114 11.56 11.61 -12.02
C LYS A 114 11.65 10.08 -12.09
N THR A 115 10.69 9.37 -11.48
CA THR A 115 10.70 7.90 -11.39
C THR A 115 9.75 7.23 -12.37
N ILE A 116 8.62 7.87 -12.72
CA ILE A 116 7.57 7.26 -13.55
C ILE A 116 7.27 8.03 -14.83
N GLY A 117 7.94 9.17 -15.06
CA GLY A 117 7.59 10.09 -16.15
C GLY A 117 6.48 11.08 -15.77
N SER A 118 6.03 11.86 -16.74
CA SER A 118 4.99 12.89 -16.60
C SER A 118 3.70 12.28 -16.02
N PHE A 119 3.13 12.93 -15.01
CA PHE A 119 1.83 12.54 -14.49
C PHE A 119 0.71 12.75 -15.51
N GLN A 120 0.82 13.79 -16.34
CA GLN A 120 -0.16 14.07 -17.40
C GLN A 120 -0.14 12.95 -18.43
N ASP A 121 1.03 12.54 -18.90
CA ASP A 121 1.17 11.48 -19.91
C ASP A 121 0.63 10.15 -19.37
N ALA A 122 0.87 9.85 -18.08
CA ALA A 122 0.31 8.68 -17.42
C ALA A 122 -1.22 8.73 -17.31
N LEU A 123 -1.80 9.91 -17.05
CA LEU A 123 -3.25 10.12 -17.03
C LEU A 123 -3.85 9.98 -18.44
N ASP A 124 -3.24 10.59 -19.45
CA ASP A 124 -3.68 10.52 -20.85
C ASP A 124 -3.63 9.09 -21.38
N ASN A 125 -2.65 8.29 -20.92
CA ASN A 125 -2.52 6.88 -21.27
C ASN A 125 -3.30 5.93 -20.32
N THR A 126 -4.21 6.45 -19.50
CA THR A 126 -5.01 5.63 -18.56
C THR A 126 -5.69 4.43 -19.24
N PRO A 127 -6.36 4.54 -20.40
CA PRO A 127 -7.06 3.40 -21.00
C PRO A 127 -6.16 2.18 -21.27
N GLU A 128 -4.95 2.41 -21.78
CA GLU A 128 -3.99 1.35 -22.06
C GLU A 128 -3.36 0.80 -20.77
N LEU A 129 -3.05 1.67 -19.80
CA LEU A 129 -2.54 1.24 -18.48
C LEU A 129 -3.57 0.41 -17.72
N VAL A 130 -4.85 0.76 -17.78
CA VAL A 130 -5.96 0.01 -17.18
C VAL A 130 -6.08 -1.37 -17.82
N LYS A 131 -6.01 -1.46 -19.15
CA LYS A 131 -6.03 -2.75 -19.87
C LYS A 131 -4.87 -3.67 -19.43
N GLN A 132 -3.66 -3.12 -19.29
CA GLN A 132 -2.52 -3.87 -18.77
C GLN A 132 -2.71 -4.27 -17.30
N ALA A 133 -3.23 -3.37 -16.46
CA ALA A 133 -3.51 -3.67 -15.07
C ALA A 133 -4.56 -4.77 -14.90
N ASN A 134 -5.64 -4.76 -15.69
CA ASN A 134 -6.66 -5.81 -15.68
C ASN A 134 -6.06 -7.17 -16.05
N THR A 135 -5.10 -7.21 -16.97
CA THR A 135 -4.36 -8.45 -17.29
C THR A 135 -3.58 -8.96 -16.09
N PHE A 136 -2.89 -8.08 -15.34
CA PHE A 136 -2.19 -8.47 -14.12
C PHE A 136 -3.15 -8.91 -13.01
N LEU A 137 -4.29 -8.23 -12.82
CA LEU A 137 -5.29 -8.62 -11.82
C LEU A 137 -5.88 -10.00 -12.14
N ALA A 138 -6.21 -10.26 -13.41
CA ALA A 138 -6.69 -11.57 -13.85
C ALA A 138 -5.65 -12.69 -13.64
N GLN A 139 -4.36 -12.40 -13.82
CA GLN A 139 -3.27 -13.35 -13.53
C GLN A 139 -3.11 -13.60 -12.03
N LEU A 140 -3.29 -12.57 -11.19
CA LEU A 140 -3.14 -12.68 -9.75
C LEU A 140 -4.26 -13.48 -9.10
N ALA A 141 -5.51 -13.28 -9.54
CA ALA A 141 -6.70 -13.89 -8.95
C ALA A 141 -6.62 -15.42 -8.73
N PRO A 142 -6.16 -16.25 -9.68
CA PRO A 142 -6.03 -17.69 -9.47
C PRO A 142 -4.88 -18.07 -8.52
N MET A 143 -3.95 -17.17 -8.22
CA MET A 143 -2.85 -17.43 -7.28
C MET A 143 -3.32 -17.42 -5.82
N PHE A 144 -4.44 -16.76 -5.53
CA PHE A 144 -5.02 -16.66 -4.19
C PHE A 144 -5.68 -17.98 -3.77
N HIS A 145 -5.30 -18.47 -2.60
CA HIS A 145 -5.94 -19.59 -1.94
C HIS A 145 -7.44 -19.32 -1.74
N SER A 146 -7.80 -18.17 -1.16
CA SER A 146 -9.19 -17.79 -0.88
C SER A 146 -9.44 -16.29 -1.12
N ASP A 147 -10.68 -15.86 -0.91
CA ASP A 147 -11.09 -14.46 -0.78
C ASP A 147 -10.73 -13.85 0.60
N ARG A 148 -9.98 -14.57 1.47
CA ARG A 148 -9.58 -14.11 2.80
C ARG A 148 -8.08 -14.14 3.04
N SER A 149 -7.32 -14.83 2.19
CA SER A 149 -5.87 -14.97 2.31
C SER A 149 -5.24 -15.40 0.99
N PHE A 150 -4.03 -14.92 0.73
CA PHE A 150 -3.23 -15.29 -0.43
C PHE A 150 -2.76 -16.75 -0.35
N ASN A 151 -2.28 -17.17 0.82
CA ASN A 151 -1.91 -18.56 1.11
C ASN A 151 -3.00 -19.26 1.94
N GLU A 152 -2.82 -20.54 2.27
CA GLU A 152 -3.73 -21.30 3.15
C GLU A 152 -3.92 -20.63 4.52
N THR A 153 -2.86 -19.98 5.01
CA THR A 153 -2.89 -19.18 6.24
C THR A 153 -2.51 -17.74 5.93
N LEU A 154 -3.03 -16.81 6.73
CA LEU A 154 -2.67 -15.39 6.66
C LEU A 154 -1.15 -15.25 6.87
N SER A 155 -0.48 -14.56 5.97
CA SER A 155 0.98 -14.45 5.98
C SER A 155 1.47 -13.03 5.70
N TYR A 156 2.78 -12.85 5.78
CA TYR A 156 3.42 -11.60 5.35
C TYR A 156 3.20 -11.27 3.85
N ASP A 157 2.82 -12.25 3.01
CA ASP A 157 2.46 -12.00 1.61
C ASP A 157 1.16 -11.18 1.51
N ASP A 158 0.20 -11.41 2.40
CA ASP A 158 -1.06 -10.67 2.47
C ASP A 158 -0.83 -9.19 2.79
N ILE A 159 0.10 -8.92 3.73
CA ILE A 159 0.52 -7.56 4.10
C ILE A 159 1.11 -6.82 2.89
N ASN A 160 1.98 -7.49 2.14
CA ASN A 160 2.63 -6.93 0.96
C ASN A 160 1.62 -6.68 -0.17
N LEU A 161 0.77 -7.66 -0.47
CA LEU A 161 -0.22 -7.58 -1.55
C LEU A 161 -1.29 -6.53 -1.28
N PHE A 162 -1.86 -6.49 -0.08
CA PHE A 162 -2.90 -5.52 0.25
C PHE A 162 -2.40 -4.07 0.09
N GLY A 163 -1.17 -3.76 0.53
CA GLY A 163 -0.59 -2.43 0.37
C GLY A 163 -0.52 -1.96 -1.08
N ARG A 164 -0.26 -2.88 -2.02
CA ARG A 164 -0.22 -2.60 -3.46
C ARG A 164 -1.62 -2.46 -4.05
N LEU A 165 -2.49 -3.42 -3.75
CA LEU A 165 -3.84 -3.49 -4.30
C LEU A 165 -4.72 -2.34 -3.80
N ARG A 166 -4.55 -1.90 -2.54
CA ARG A 166 -5.26 -0.74 -2.00
C ARG A 166 -5.02 0.53 -2.82
N GLY A 167 -3.79 0.77 -3.29
CA GLY A 167 -3.49 1.94 -4.12
C GLY A 167 -4.26 1.97 -5.44
N LEU A 168 -4.57 0.79 -5.99
CA LEU A 168 -5.34 0.66 -7.22
C LEU A 168 -6.84 0.95 -7.04
N THR A 169 -7.37 0.93 -5.82
CA THR A 169 -8.78 1.30 -5.58
C THR A 169 -9.11 2.75 -5.91
N LEU A 170 -8.09 3.60 -6.16
CA LEU A 170 -8.27 4.94 -6.72
C LEU A 170 -8.58 4.97 -8.23
N VAL A 171 -8.49 3.84 -8.94
CA VAL A 171 -8.62 3.77 -10.40
C VAL A 171 -9.99 3.17 -10.74
N ARG A 172 -10.89 3.99 -11.32
CA ARG A 172 -12.31 3.62 -11.52
C ARG A 172 -12.51 2.45 -12.50
N ASP A 173 -11.78 2.44 -13.60
CA ASP A 173 -12.02 1.52 -14.72
C ASP A 173 -11.33 0.15 -14.58
N LEU A 174 -10.81 -0.17 -13.39
CA LEU A 174 -10.24 -1.49 -13.16
C LEU A 174 -11.33 -2.56 -13.06
N GLU A 175 -11.14 -3.63 -13.82
CA GLU A 175 -11.97 -4.83 -13.76
C GLU A 175 -11.46 -5.72 -12.64
N TRP A 176 -11.99 -5.52 -11.43
CA TRP A 176 -11.61 -6.32 -10.28
C TRP A 176 -12.17 -7.75 -10.39
N PRO A 177 -11.32 -8.80 -10.44
CA PRO A 177 -11.79 -10.17 -10.31
C PRO A 177 -12.53 -10.34 -8.97
N PRO A 178 -13.72 -10.98 -8.92
CA PRO A 178 -14.55 -11.01 -7.72
C PRO A 178 -13.81 -11.47 -6.46
N LYS A 179 -13.02 -12.56 -6.55
CA LYS A 179 -12.19 -13.07 -5.44
C LYS A 179 -11.21 -12.02 -4.90
N LEU A 180 -10.59 -11.23 -5.79
CA LEU A 180 -9.65 -10.18 -5.37
C LEU A 180 -10.38 -9.00 -4.74
N ARG A 181 -11.55 -8.62 -5.27
CA ARG A 181 -12.37 -7.55 -4.69
C ARG A 181 -12.79 -7.90 -3.27
N GLU A 182 -13.35 -9.10 -3.09
CA GLU A 182 -13.76 -9.64 -1.79
C GLU A 182 -12.60 -9.71 -0.80
N TYR A 183 -11.41 -10.13 -1.26
CA TYR A 183 -10.19 -10.13 -0.44
C TYR A 183 -9.80 -8.72 0.03
N ILE A 184 -9.80 -7.74 -0.86
CA ILE A 184 -9.40 -6.37 -0.50
C ILE A 184 -10.42 -5.77 0.47
N ASP A 185 -11.72 -5.99 0.25
CA ASP A 185 -12.78 -5.49 1.14
C ASP A 185 -12.68 -6.13 2.54
N TYR A 186 -12.47 -7.45 2.57
CA TYR A 186 -12.24 -8.17 3.82
C TYR A 186 -11.02 -7.65 4.58
N MET A 187 -9.88 -7.51 3.89
CA MET A 187 -8.66 -7.03 4.51
C MET A 187 -8.77 -5.59 4.98
N ALA A 188 -9.47 -4.73 4.24
CA ALA A 188 -9.74 -3.36 4.65
C ALA A 188 -10.52 -3.31 5.96
N GLU A 189 -11.58 -4.12 6.08
CA GLU A 189 -12.36 -4.23 7.30
C GLU A 189 -11.53 -4.79 8.46
N LYS A 190 -10.83 -5.91 8.27
CA LYS A 190 -10.08 -6.57 9.36
C LYS A 190 -8.83 -5.81 9.78
N ALA A 191 -8.19 -5.09 8.87
CA ALA A 191 -7.02 -4.30 9.16
C ALA A 191 -7.35 -2.88 9.64
N ASP A 192 -8.63 -2.50 9.70
CA ASP A 192 -9.12 -1.16 10.00
C ASP A 192 -8.45 -0.09 9.10
N ILE A 193 -8.46 -0.35 7.79
CA ILE A 193 -7.86 0.53 6.79
C ILE A 193 -8.90 0.81 5.71
N PRO A 194 -9.42 2.05 5.60
CA PRO A 194 -10.38 2.38 4.57
C PRO A 194 -9.75 2.24 3.18
N LEU A 195 -10.55 1.79 2.22
CA LEU A 195 -10.18 1.81 0.81
C LEU A 195 -10.32 3.22 0.23
N LEU A 196 -9.91 3.40 -1.02
CA LEU A 196 -9.82 4.70 -1.66
C LEU A 196 -10.86 4.88 -2.77
N ASP A 197 -11.81 3.96 -2.92
CA ASP A 197 -12.82 3.97 -3.98
C ASP A 197 -13.63 5.29 -3.98
N ASN A 198 -13.91 5.85 -2.80
CA ASN A 198 -14.63 7.12 -2.65
C ASN A 198 -13.80 8.37 -3.01
N MET A 199 -12.48 8.22 -3.18
CA MET A 199 -11.56 9.26 -3.61
C MET A 199 -11.15 9.11 -5.08
N ALA A 200 -11.62 8.06 -5.76
CA ALA A 200 -11.29 7.82 -7.15
C ALA A 200 -11.77 9.00 -8.00
N VAL A 201 -10.83 9.68 -8.63
CA VAL A 201 -11.04 10.80 -9.56
C VAL A 201 -10.64 10.37 -10.96
N TYR A 202 -11.34 10.94 -11.96
CA TYR A 202 -11.27 10.59 -13.37
C TYR A 202 -11.92 9.23 -13.66
#